data_AF-A0A639YUV0-F1
#
_entry.id   AF-A0A639YUV0-F1
#
_cell.length_a   1.000
_cell.length_b   1.000
_cell.length_c   1.000
_cell.angle_alpha   90.00
_cell.angle_beta   90.00
_cell.angle_gamma   90.00
#
_symmetry.space_group_name_H-M   'P 1'
#
loop_
_entity.id
_entity.type
_entity.pdbx_description
1 polymer ?
#
loop_
_entity_poly.entity_id
_entity_poly.type
_entity_poly.pdbx_seq_one_letter_code
_entity_poly.pdbx_strand_id
1 'polypeptide(L)' 'MNLQENHLLSLDIGAWAKAQGMRLLWNSNRDYLIYSTINLTGNNRDEVLNQLGQLFRSENYGLVVKLYEKNNVLVIDGQ' A
#
# COMPACT_ATOMS: atom_id res chain seq x y z
N MET A 1 -0.11 0.69 -9.27
CA MET A 1 0.06 -0.44 -8.33
C MET A 1 -1.02 -1.47 -8.65
N ASN A 2 -0.64 -2.73 -8.79
CA ASN A 2 -1.59 -3.82 -9.05
C ASN A 2 -1.65 -4.69 -7.79
N LEU A 3 -2.83 -4.75 -7.16
CA LEU A 3 -3.14 -5.57 -6.00
C LEU A 3 -3.91 -6.78 -6.51
N GLN A 4 -3.30 -7.95 -6.49
CA GLN A 4 -3.82 -9.16 -7.12
C GLN A 4 -4.72 -9.93 -6.18
N GLU A 5 -5.80 -10.50 -6.73
CA GLU A 5 -6.66 -11.41 -5.98
C GLU A 5 -5.87 -12.58 -5.37
N ASN A 6 -6.27 -13.01 -4.17
CA ASN A 6 -5.63 -14.06 -3.37
C ASN A 6 -4.21 -13.75 -2.89
N HIS A 7 -3.71 -12.53 -3.11
CA HIS A 7 -2.49 -12.05 -2.48
C HIS A 7 -2.78 -11.30 -1.18
N LEU A 8 -1.76 -11.22 -0.33
CA LEU A 8 -1.78 -10.34 0.83
C LEU A 8 -1.45 -8.91 0.39
N LEU A 9 -2.11 -7.92 0.99
CA LEU A 9 -1.82 -6.50 0.73
C LEU A 9 -0.33 -6.17 0.92
N SER A 10 0.30 -6.68 1.98
CA SER A 10 1.71 -6.40 2.25
C SER A 10 2.65 -6.87 1.13
N LEU A 11 2.30 -7.97 0.44
CA LEU A 11 3.11 -8.54 -0.64
C LEU A 11 3.10 -7.63 -1.86
N ASP A 12 1.91 -7.28 -2.35
CA ASP A 12 1.80 -6.47 -3.58
C ASP A 12 2.23 -5.02 -3.36
N ILE A 13 1.91 -4.44 -2.18
CA ILE A 13 2.40 -3.11 -1.80
C ILE A 13 3.93 -3.14 -1.67
N GLY A 14 4.49 -4.20 -1.09
CA GLY A 14 5.92 -4.38 -0.95
C GLY A 14 6.64 -4.51 -2.29
N ALA A 15 6.08 -5.30 -3.20
CA ALA A 15 6.60 -5.44 -4.57
C ALA A 15 6.57 -4.11 -5.32
N TRP A 16 5.47 -3.37 -5.24
CA TRP A 16 5.38 -2.05 -5.85
C TRP A 16 6.35 -1.05 -5.21
N ALA A 17 6.45 -0.99 -3.88
CA ALA A 17 7.36 -0.09 -3.19
C ALA A 17 8.81 -0.34 -3.61
N LYS A 18 9.23 -1.61 -3.68
CA LYS A 18 10.55 -2.01 -4.16
C LYS A 18 10.80 -1.57 -5.61
N ALA A 19 9.81 -1.72 -6.49
CA ALA A 19 9.91 -1.26 -7.88
C ALA A 19 10.04 0.26 -8.00
N GLN A 20 9.56 1.02 -7.02
CA GLN A 20 9.72 2.48 -6.92
C GLN A 20 10.99 2.92 -6.18
N GLY A 21 11.89 1.99 -5.83
CA GLY A 21 13.12 2.30 -5.09
C GLY A 21 12.90 2.60 -3.60
N MET A 22 11.75 2.20 -3.05
CA MET A 22 11.40 2.41 -1.65
C MET A 22 11.52 1.13 -0.83
N ARG A 23 11.75 1.28 0.47
CA ARG A 23 11.61 0.19 1.44
C ARG A 23 10.21 0.23 2.06
N LEU A 24 9.49 -0.88 2.02
CA LEU A 24 8.25 -1.04 2.79
C LEU A 24 8.59 -1.39 4.26
N LEU A 25 7.93 -0.69 5.19
CA LEU A 25 7.82 -1.06 6.59
C LEU A 25 6.35 -1.35 6.88
N TRP A 26 6.01 -2.63 7.02
CA TRP A 26 4.68 -3.06 7.42
C TRP A 26 4.60 -3.07 8.95
N ASN A 27 3.95 -2.06 9.51
CA ASN A 27 3.81 -1.86 10.95
C ASN A 27 2.34 -2.01 11.37
N SER A 28 1.74 -3.11 10.94
CA SER A 28 0.41 -3.55 11.35
C SER A 28 0.52 -4.99 11.86
N ASN A 29 -0.24 -5.32 12.90
CA ASN A 29 -0.38 -6.69 13.39
C ASN A 29 -1.30 -7.56 12.51
N ARG A 30 -1.95 -6.93 11.53
CA ARG A 30 -2.87 -7.56 10.58
C ARG A 30 -2.38 -7.34 9.16
N ASP A 31 -2.62 -8.35 8.33
CA ASP A 31 -2.51 -8.29 6.89
C ASP A 31 -3.83 -8.79 6.29
N TYR A 32 -4.13 -8.37 5.06
CA TYR A 32 -5.43 -8.57 4.46
C TYR A 32 -5.29 -9.31 3.13
N LEU A 33 -6.15 -10.31 2.94
CA LEU A 33 -6.32 -10.99 1.67
C LEU A 33 -7.11 -10.08 0.71
N ILE A 34 -6.61 -9.94 -0.51
CA ILE A 34 -7.28 -9.22 -1.58
C ILE A 34 -8.31 -10.16 -2.21
N TYR A 35 -9.60 -9.81 -2.10
CA TYR A 35 -10.71 -10.62 -2.65
C TYR A 35 -11.02 -10.35 -4.13
N SER A 36 -10.49 -9.27 -4.69
CA SER A 36 -10.66 -8.93 -6.11
C SER A 36 -9.48 -8.10 -6.56
N THR A 37 -9.00 -8.30 -7.78
CA THR A 37 -7.86 -7.53 -8.31
C THR A 37 -8.19 -6.03 -8.37
N ILE A 38 -7.32 -5.18 -7.80
CA ILE A 38 -7.45 -3.72 -7.78
C ILE A 38 -6.27 -3.09 -8.50
N ASN A 39 -6.57 -2.22 -9.47
CA ASN A 39 -5.56 -1.45 -10.18
C ASN A 39 -5.61 0.02 -9.74
N LEU A 40 -4.58 0.46 -9.04
CA LEU A 40 -4.39 1.86 -8.68
C LEU A 40 -3.48 2.53 -9.71
N THR A 41 -3.97 3.56 -10.40
CA THR A 41 -3.26 4.23 -11.49
C THR A 41 -3.11 5.72 -11.19
N GLY A 42 -1.95 6.29 -11.51
CA GLY A 42 -1.67 7.70 -11.28
C GLY A 42 -0.46 8.13 -12.10
N ASN A 43 -0.36 9.44 -12.36
CA ASN A 43 0.73 10.03 -13.13
C ASN A 43 2.04 10.07 -12.34
N ASN A 44 1.94 10.02 -11.02
CA ASN A 44 3.06 10.02 -10.09
C ASN A 44 2.78 9.10 -8.90
N ARG A 45 3.82 8.90 -8.09
CA ARG A 45 3.79 8.05 -6.91
C ARG A 45 2.75 8.52 -5.88
N ASP A 46 2.62 9.82 -5.67
CA ASP A 46 1.76 10.40 -4.63
C ASP A 46 0.28 10.19 -4.94
N GLU A 47 -0.11 10.29 -6.22
CA GLU A 47 -1.46 9.95 -6.67
C GLU A 47 -1.81 8.48 -6.36
N VAL A 48 -0.88 7.55 -6.63
CA VAL A 48 -1.08 6.12 -6.32
C VAL A 48 -1.20 5.89 -4.81
N LEU A 49 -0.37 6.55 -4.00
CA LEU A 49 -0.42 6.45 -2.54
C LEU A 49 -1.70 7.08 -1.95
N ASN A 50 -2.18 8.17 -2.54
CA ASN A 50 -3.45 8.78 -2.16
C ASN A 50 -4.63 7.84 -2.44
N GLN A 51 -4.66 7.19 -3.60
CA GLN A 51 -5.68 6.17 -3.90
C GLN A 51 -5.57 4.98 -2.94
N LEU A 52 -4.37 4.53 -2.60
CA LEU A 52 -4.17 3.47 -1.61
C LEU A 52 -4.74 3.86 -0.23
N GLY A 53 -4.48 5.08 0.22
CA GLY A 53 -5.05 5.60 1.47
C GLY A 53 -6.57 5.82 1.42
N GLN A 54 -7.16 6.02 0.24
CA GLN A 54 -8.61 6.03 0.07
C GLN A 54 -9.19 4.61 0.14
N LEU A 55 -8.56 3.64 -0.52
CA LEU A 55 -8.93 2.23 -0.45
C LEU A 55 -8.95 1.71 0.99
N PHE A 56 -7.92 2.03 1.78
CA PHE A 56 -7.85 1.60 3.18
C PHE A 56 -8.99 2.16 4.04
N ARG A 57 -9.47 3.36 3.70
CA ARG A 57 -10.63 3.98 4.36
C ARG A 57 -11.94 3.40 3.87
N SER A 58 -12.12 3.15 2.57
CA SER A 58 -13.37 2.60 2.02
C SER A 58 -13.65 1.19 2.52
N GLU A 59 -12.61 0.35 2.58
CA GLU A 59 -12.71 -1.05 3.01
C GLU A 59 -12.60 -1.22 4.54
N ASN A 60 -12.45 -0.12 5.29
CA ASN A 60 -12.28 -0.13 6.74
C ASN A 60 -11.14 -1.05 7.24
N TYR A 61 -10.01 -1.08 6.51
CA TYR A 61 -8.86 -1.90 6.92
C TYR A 61 -8.16 -1.39 8.19
N GLY A 62 -8.48 -0.17 8.66
CA GLY A 62 -7.78 0.45 9.78
C GLY A 62 -6.28 0.61 9.51
N LEU A 63 -5.89 0.84 8.26
CA LEU A 63 -4.52 1.02 7.83
C LEU A 63 -4.27 2.48 7.40
N VAL A 64 -3.07 2.98 7.68
CA VAL A 64 -2.63 4.32 7.27
C VAL A 64 -1.35 4.24 6.47
N VAL A 65 -1.32 4.93 5.34
CA VAL A 65 -0.14 5.08 4.48
C VAL A 65 0.65 6.32 4.90
N LYS A 66 1.96 6.17 5.10
CA LYS A 66 2.90 7.29 5.34
C LYS A 66 4.14 7.11 4.48
N LEU A 67 4.56 8.18 3.80
CA LEU A 67 5.79 8.19 3.01
C LEU A 67 6.83 9.11 3.68
N TYR A 68 7.99 8.55 4.02
CA TYR A 68 9.13 9.29 4.53
C TYR A 68 10.14 9.51 3.40
N GLU A 69 9.99 10.62 2.67
CA GLU A 69 10.76 10.90 1.46
C GLU A 69 12.27 10.94 1.68
N LYS A 70 12.73 11.51 2.81
CA LYS A 70 14.17 11.61 3.12
C LYS A 70 14.89 10.27 3.11
N ASN A 71 14.21 9.19 3.48
CA ASN A 71 14.78 7.85 3.60
C ASN A 71 14.18 6.86 2.59
N ASN A 72 13.28 7.31 1.70
CA ASN A 72 12.52 6.46 0.79
C ASN A 72 11.85 5.26 1.48
N VAL A 73 11.24 5.51 2.66
CA VAL A 73 10.52 4.47 3.41
C VAL A 73 9.02 4.70 3.31
N LEU A 74 8.30 3.70 2.82
CA LEU A 74 6.84 3.62 2.85
C LEU A 74 6.44 2.85 4.11
N VAL A 75 5.69 3.47 5.01
CA VAL A 75 5.19 2.85 6.23
C VAL A 75 3.69 2.63 6.08
N ILE A 76 3.24 1.41 6.37
CA ILE A 76 1.83 1.08 6.54
C ILE A 76 1.60 0.78 8.02
N ASP A 77 0.93 1.69 8.73
CA ASP A 77 0.62 1.54 10.16
C ASP A 77 -0.80 1.00 10.33
N GLY A 78 -0.98 0.07 11.26
CA GLY A 78 -2.31 -0.27 11.78
C GLY A 78 -2.78 0.77 12.79
N GLN A 79 -4.08 1.11 12.75
CA GLN A 79 -4.76 1.93 13.76
C GLN A 79 -5.23 1.10 14.97
#